data_AF-A0A916E420-F1
#
_entry.id   AF-A0A916E420-F1
#
_cell.length_a   1.000
_cell.length_b   1.000
_cell.length_c   1.000
_cell.angle_alpha   90.00
_cell.angle_beta   90.00
_cell.angle_gamma   90.00
#
_symmetry.space_group_name_H-M   'P 1'
#
loop_
_entity.id
_entity.type
_entity.pdbx_description
1 polymer ?
#
loop_
_entity_poly.entity_id
_entity_poly.type
_entity_poly.pdbx_seq_one_letter_code
_entity_poly.pdbx_strand_id
1 'polypeptide(L)'
;MPKDKKTIKNTSSQQLIVPFRLHMRVFYELNGEIFIISIIQNTTSPFELEFVCTCKEKSTEISSSASTAIITLYQEIFGKRTEYSGPAIMGFYNDQIIERLLQNVTFFPIYIKIQSFLVVVSNIGYSKNNAGNGFTSSILTKFQKKHSFVLQQIKNNTCILRIYHESNIVAQFEDETPTNVWKKSGINKKFDGIDLFGITHSSVQTILQNPPKNNILRICTVDEWNNFEILQQAFDRHIKLEKLKKRHY
;
A
#
# COMPACT_ATOMS: atom_id res chain seq x y z
N MET A 1 -7.63 25.45 -42.86
CA MET A 1 -6.70 24.86 -41.86
C MET A 1 -6.61 25.83 -40.69
N PRO A 2 -7.02 25.39 -39.51
CA PRO A 2 -6.07 25.22 -38.41
C PRO A 2 -6.14 23.79 -37.86
N LYS A 3 -4.99 23.26 -37.44
CA LYS A 3 -4.86 21.93 -36.84
C LYS A 3 -5.18 22.05 -35.34
N ASP A 4 -6.28 21.47 -34.92
CA ASP A 4 -6.53 21.22 -33.50
C ASP A 4 -5.47 20.26 -32.97
N LYS A 5 -4.57 20.79 -32.14
CA LYS A 5 -3.69 19.98 -31.30
C LYS A 5 -4.57 19.30 -30.26
N LYS A 6 -4.90 18.03 -30.50
CA LYS A 6 -5.39 17.12 -29.46
C LYS A 6 -4.35 17.09 -28.34
N THR A 7 -4.66 17.79 -27.25
CA THR A 7 -3.93 17.71 -25.99
C THR A 7 -4.05 16.29 -25.47
N ILE A 8 -2.98 15.50 -25.63
CA ILE A 8 -2.83 14.20 -25.00
C ILE A 8 -2.83 14.48 -23.49
N LYS A 9 -3.94 14.15 -22.81
CA LYS A 9 -3.95 14.04 -21.35
C LYS A 9 -2.97 12.91 -21.02
N ASN A 10 -1.80 13.29 -20.50
CA ASN A 10 -0.96 12.37 -19.74
C ASN A 10 -1.76 11.94 -18.52
N THR A 11 -2.54 10.87 -18.65
CA THR A 11 -2.95 10.07 -17.50
C THR A 11 -1.66 9.48 -16.95
N SER A 12 -1.12 10.11 -15.91
CA SER A 12 -0.16 9.45 -15.04
C SER A 12 -0.79 8.12 -14.64
N SER A 13 -0.27 7.01 -15.15
CA SER A 13 -0.64 5.67 -14.73
C SER A 13 -0.22 5.53 -13.26
N GLN A 14 -1.02 6.09 -12.36
CA GLN A 14 -0.97 5.72 -10.96
C GLN A 14 -1.33 4.25 -10.94
N GLN A 15 -0.31 3.42 -10.81
CA GLN A 15 -0.47 2.02 -10.52
C GLN A 15 -1.11 1.98 -9.13
N LEU A 16 -2.44 1.99 -9.08
CA LEU A 16 -3.20 1.90 -7.85
C LEU A 16 -2.88 0.56 -7.23
N ILE A 17 -2.12 0.59 -6.14
CA ILE A 17 -1.83 -0.61 -5.34
C ILE A 17 -3.09 -0.88 -4.53
N VAL A 18 -4.03 -1.60 -5.14
CA VAL A 18 -5.21 -2.11 -4.44
C VAL A 18 -4.73 -3.22 -3.50
N PRO A 19 -4.86 -3.07 -2.18
CA PRO A 19 -4.40 -4.05 -1.23
C PRO A 19 -5.29 -5.28 -1.33
N PHE A 20 -4.64 -6.43 -1.48
CA PHE A 20 -5.30 -7.69 -1.27
C PHE A 20 -5.74 -7.80 0.19
N ARG A 21 -7.00 -8.15 0.42
CA ARG A 21 -7.53 -8.42 1.75
C ARG A 21 -7.58 -9.92 1.99
N LEU A 22 -7.22 -10.34 3.20
CA LEU A 22 -7.39 -11.71 3.61
C LEU A 22 -8.89 -12.09 3.51
N HIS A 23 -9.19 -13.28 3.01
CA HIS A 23 -10.55 -13.77 2.77
C HIS A 23 -11.35 -13.01 1.70
N MET A 24 -10.70 -12.10 0.95
CA MET A 24 -11.29 -11.48 -0.23
C MET A 24 -11.71 -12.55 -1.22
N ARG A 25 -12.93 -12.40 -1.77
CA ARG A 25 -13.45 -13.24 -2.84
C ARG A 25 -13.97 -12.37 -3.97
N VAL A 26 -13.53 -12.65 -5.19
CA VAL A 26 -13.98 -11.94 -6.39
C VAL A 26 -14.64 -12.94 -7.34
N PHE A 27 -15.88 -12.62 -7.72
CA PHE A 27 -16.66 -13.36 -8.69
C PHE A 27 -16.48 -12.72 -10.06
N TYR A 28 -16.28 -13.53 -11.08
CA TYR A 28 -16.14 -13.06 -12.46
C TYR A 28 -16.55 -14.18 -13.41
N GLU A 29 -16.92 -13.81 -14.64
CA GLU A 29 -17.36 -14.75 -15.65
C GLU A 29 -16.26 -14.93 -16.71
N LEU A 30 -15.94 -16.18 -17.03
CA LEU A 30 -15.10 -16.53 -18.17
C LEU A 30 -15.78 -17.61 -18.99
N ASN A 31 -15.95 -17.37 -20.29
CA ASN A 31 -16.53 -18.35 -21.22
C ASN A 31 -17.91 -18.88 -20.77
N GLY A 32 -18.76 -17.98 -20.24
CA GLY A 32 -20.10 -18.32 -19.77
C GLY A 32 -20.18 -19.01 -18.41
N GLU A 33 -19.04 -19.18 -17.71
CA GLU A 33 -18.98 -19.85 -16.41
C GLU A 33 -18.50 -18.90 -15.32
N ILE A 34 -19.06 -19.04 -14.12
CA ILE A 34 -18.71 -18.22 -12.96
C ILE A 34 -17.50 -18.83 -12.25
N PHE A 35 -16.45 -18.03 -12.15
CA PHE A 35 -15.26 -18.32 -11.38
C PHE A 35 -15.23 -17.47 -10.11
N ILE A 36 -14.58 -18.01 -9.09
CA ILE A 36 -14.38 -17.33 -7.80
C ILE A 36 -12.90 -17.43 -7.46
N ILE A 37 -12.21 -16.28 -7.41
CA ILE A 37 -10.86 -16.22 -6.86
C ILE A 37 -10.96 -15.83 -5.39
N SER A 38 -10.30 -16.61 -4.53
CA SER A 38 -10.29 -16.44 -3.08
C SER A 38 -8.86 -16.24 -2.58
N ILE A 39 -8.68 -15.28 -1.69
CA ILE A 39 -7.42 -15.04 -0.99
C ILE A 39 -7.49 -15.71 0.38
N ILE A 40 -6.57 -16.61 0.66
CA ILE A 40 -6.53 -17.38 1.91
C ILE A 40 -5.28 -17.04 2.71
N GLN A 41 -5.30 -17.41 3.99
CA GLN A 41 -4.19 -17.19 4.90
C GLN A 41 -3.17 -18.30 4.76
N ASN A 42 -1.94 -17.93 4.44
CA ASN A 42 -0.80 -18.83 4.60
C ASN A 42 -0.54 -19.03 6.10
N THR A 43 -0.63 -20.28 6.55
CA THR A 43 -0.47 -20.67 7.96
C THR A 43 1.00 -20.68 8.41
N THR A 44 1.94 -20.67 7.47
CA THR A 44 3.39 -20.78 7.72
C THR A 44 4.09 -19.42 7.60
N SER A 45 3.64 -18.56 6.67
CA SER A 45 4.19 -17.22 6.45
C SER A 45 3.06 -16.19 6.38
N PRO A 46 2.74 -15.47 7.48
CA PRO A 46 1.62 -14.52 7.51
C PRO A 46 1.80 -13.31 6.58
N PHE A 47 2.97 -13.15 5.97
CA PHE A 47 3.30 -12.10 5.01
C PHE A 47 3.08 -12.52 3.55
N GLU A 48 2.82 -13.81 3.30
CA GLU A 48 2.57 -14.34 1.96
C GLU A 48 1.08 -14.56 1.74
N LEU A 49 0.62 -14.18 0.55
CA LEU A 49 -0.76 -14.36 0.14
C LEU A 49 -0.89 -15.62 -0.71
N GLU A 50 -1.92 -16.37 -0.42
CA GLU A 50 -2.26 -17.60 -1.12
C GLU A 50 -3.59 -17.43 -1.84
N PHE A 51 -3.67 -17.97 -3.05
CA PHE A 51 -4.80 -17.80 -3.96
C PHE A 51 -5.36 -19.16 -4.34
N VAL A 52 -6.68 -19.29 -4.26
CA VAL A 52 -7.43 -20.47 -4.73
C VAL A 52 -8.53 -20.01 -5.66
N CYS A 53 -8.61 -20.62 -6.84
CA CYS A 53 -9.68 -20.37 -7.79
C CYS A 53 -10.66 -21.54 -7.78
N THR A 54 -11.96 -21.26 -7.81
CA THR A 54 -13.02 -22.28 -7.95
C THR A 54 -13.98 -21.94 -9.08
N CYS A 55 -14.55 -22.96 -9.70
CA CYS A 55 -15.59 -22.86 -10.72
C CYS A 55 -16.35 -24.19 -10.75
N LYS A 56 -17.68 -24.13 -10.62
CA LYS A 56 -18.53 -25.31 -10.40
C LYS A 56 -18.03 -26.13 -9.20
N GLU A 57 -17.78 -27.42 -9.38
CA GLU A 57 -17.27 -28.34 -8.36
C GLU A 57 -15.74 -28.49 -8.40
N LYS A 58 -15.05 -27.73 -9.25
CA LYS A 58 -13.59 -27.78 -9.39
C LYS A 58 -12.93 -26.62 -8.64
N SER A 59 -11.74 -26.90 -8.12
CA SER A 59 -10.89 -25.95 -7.39
C SER A 59 -9.44 -26.19 -7.75
N THR A 60 -8.65 -25.13 -7.81
CA THR A 60 -7.19 -25.28 -7.85
C THR A 60 -6.64 -25.71 -6.51
N GLU A 61 -5.42 -26.24 -6.54
CA GLU A 61 -4.51 -26.15 -5.40
C GLU A 61 -4.14 -24.70 -5.08
N ILE A 62 -3.43 -24.52 -3.97
CA ILE A 62 -2.94 -23.21 -3.53
C ILE A 62 -1.93 -22.66 -4.54
N SER A 63 -2.09 -21.38 -4.89
CA SER A 63 -1.19 -20.67 -5.79
C SER A 63 -0.62 -19.41 -5.15
N SER A 64 0.59 -19.05 -5.54
CA SER A 64 1.27 -17.81 -5.12
C SER A 64 0.77 -16.56 -5.84
N SER A 65 -0.07 -16.70 -6.87
CA SER A 65 -0.67 -15.55 -7.56
C SER A 65 -2.09 -15.83 -8.07
N ALA A 66 -2.89 -14.77 -8.14
CA ALA A 66 -4.22 -14.84 -8.74
C ALA A 66 -4.16 -15.30 -10.21
N SER A 67 -3.25 -14.76 -11.02
CA SER A 67 -3.13 -15.13 -12.45
C SER A 67 -2.89 -16.62 -12.62
N THR A 68 -1.99 -17.20 -11.83
CA THR A 68 -1.66 -18.63 -11.89
C THR A 68 -2.88 -19.48 -11.51
N ALA A 69 -3.56 -19.18 -10.41
CA ALA A 69 -4.76 -19.92 -10.00
C ALA A 69 -5.85 -19.89 -11.10
N ILE A 70 -6.04 -18.73 -11.73
CA ILE A 70 -7.07 -18.56 -12.76
C ILE A 70 -6.73 -19.36 -14.02
N ILE A 71 -5.50 -19.21 -14.53
CA ILE A 71 -5.05 -19.88 -15.76
C ILE A 71 -5.08 -21.40 -15.57
N THR A 72 -4.60 -21.90 -14.42
CA THR A 72 -4.61 -23.34 -14.10
C THR A 72 -6.01 -23.91 -14.13
N LEU A 73 -6.98 -23.29 -13.43
CA LEU A 73 -8.35 -23.81 -13.41
C LEU A 73 -9.02 -23.72 -14.78
N TYR A 74 -8.81 -22.61 -15.49
CA TYR A 74 -9.37 -22.42 -16.82
C TYR A 74 -8.89 -23.50 -17.80
N GLN A 75 -7.59 -23.81 -17.77
CA GLN A 75 -7.01 -24.87 -18.58
C GLN A 75 -7.56 -26.25 -18.20
N GLU A 76 -7.77 -26.52 -16.92
CA GLU A 76 -8.33 -27.78 -16.44
C GLU A 76 -9.80 -27.99 -16.83
N ILE A 77 -10.58 -26.91 -16.91
CA ILE A 77 -12.01 -26.97 -17.26
C ILE A 77 -12.21 -27.04 -18.77
N PHE A 78 -11.47 -26.21 -19.53
CA PHE A 78 -11.72 -26.02 -20.97
C PHE A 78 -10.65 -26.62 -21.88
N GLY A 79 -9.57 -27.17 -21.33
CA GLY A 79 -8.46 -27.74 -22.12
C GLY A 79 -7.67 -26.70 -22.91
N LYS A 80 -7.82 -25.41 -22.58
CA LYS A 80 -7.21 -24.29 -23.31
C LYS A 80 -6.30 -23.48 -22.41
N ARG A 81 -5.08 -23.21 -22.88
CA ARG A 81 -4.16 -22.29 -22.21
C ARG A 81 -4.51 -20.85 -22.54
N THR A 82 -4.45 -19.98 -21.54
CA THR A 82 -4.71 -18.55 -21.67
C THR A 82 -3.64 -17.74 -20.94
N GLU A 83 -3.66 -16.42 -21.11
CA GLU A 83 -2.73 -15.48 -20.47
C GLU A 83 -3.50 -14.44 -19.65
N TYR A 84 -4.54 -14.89 -18.95
CA TYR A 84 -5.36 -13.99 -18.15
C TYR A 84 -4.57 -13.31 -17.04
N SER A 85 -4.73 -11.98 -16.94
CA SER A 85 -4.17 -11.19 -15.85
C SER A 85 -5.10 -11.24 -14.64
N GLY A 86 -4.61 -11.80 -13.52
CA GLY A 86 -5.34 -11.86 -12.26
C GLY A 86 -5.83 -10.49 -11.78
N PRO A 87 -4.98 -9.45 -11.68
CA PRO A 87 -5.42 -8.10 -11.33
C PRO A 87 -6.50 -7.55 -12.25
N ALA A 88 -6.41 -7.82 -13.57
CA ALA A 88 -7.41 -7.36 -14.51
C ALA A 88 -8.76 -8.05 -14.29
N ILE A 89 -8.75 -9.37 -14.13
CA ILE A 89 -9.95 -10.16 -13.82
C ILE A 89 -10.57 -9.74 -12.49
N MET A 90 -9.73 -9.45 -11.49
CA MET A 90 -10.19 -8.98 -10.18
C MET A 90 -10.74 -7.55 -10.21
N GLY A 91 -10.71 -6.87 -11.36
CA GLY A 91 -11.25 -5.53 -11.54
C GLY A 91 -10.36 -4.41 -11.03
N PHE A 92 -9.05 -4.65 -10.85
CA PHE A 92 -8.10 -3.65 -10.29
C PHE A 92 -7.76 -2.52 -11.26
N TYR A 93 -8.37 -2.51 -12.44
CA TYR A 93 -8.31 -1.40 -13.41
C TYR A 93 -9.69 -0.77 -13.68
N ASN A 94 -10.72 -1.16 -12.92
CA ASN A 94 -12.06 -0.59 -13.03
C ASN A 94 -12.27 0.40 -11.88
N ASP A 95 -12.42 1.69 -12.21
CA ASP A 95 -12.52 2.77 -11.22
C ASP A 95 -13.63 2.55 -10.18
N GLN A 96 -14.80 2.02 -10.58
CA GLN A 96 -15.90 1.76 -9.65
C GLN A 96 -15.59 0.60 -8.69
N ILE A 97 -14.92 -0.44 -9.18
CA ILE A 97 -14.48 -1.56 -8.35
C ILE A 97 -13.38 -1.11 -7.41
N ILE A 98 -12.38 -0.38 -7.93
CA ILE A 98 -11.31 0.20 -7.13
C ILE A 98 -11.92 1.06 -6.03
N GLU A 99 -12.77 2.04 -6.36
CA GLU A 99 -13.41 2.91 -5.37
C GLU A 99 -14.07 2.09 -4.25
N ARG A 100 -14.82 1.04 -4.58
CA ARG A 100 -15.42 0.12 -3.60
C ARG A 100 -14.40 -0.69 -2.79
N LEU A 101 -13.30 -1.12 -3.39
CA LEU A 101 -12.22 -1.82 -2.68
C LEU A 101 -11.45 -0.89 -1.74
N LEU A 102 -11.35 0.40 -2.09
CA LEU A 102 -10.77 1.43 -1.24
C LEU A 102 -11.77 1.95 -0.19
N GLN A 103 -13.08 1.68 -0.32
CA GLN A 103 -14.07 2.03 0.71
C GLN A 103 -13.65 1.41 2.06
N ASN A 104 -13.55 2.26 3.07
CA ASN A 104 -13.10 1.97 4.42
C ASN A 104 -11.63 1.60 4.58
N VAL A 105 -10.82 1.53 3.51
CA VAL A 105 -9.38 1.46 3.68
C VAL A 105 -8.90 2.80 4.22
N THR A 106 -8.44 2.80 5.46
CA THR A 106 -8.01 4.02 6.13
C THR A 106 -6.60 4.45 5.72
N PHE A 107 -5.90 3.65 4.91
CA PHE A 107 -4.50 3.90 4.55
C PHE A 107 -4.01 3.09 3.33
N PHE A 108 -3.19 3.75 2.49
CA PHE A 108 -2.31 3.10 1.54
C PHE A 108 -0.89 3.63 1.69
N PRO A 109 0.13 2.77 1.88
CA PRO A 109 1.51 3.22 1.83
C PRO A 109 1.82 3.76 0.43
N ILE A 110 2.47 4.92 0.36
CA ILE A 110 2.95 5.47 -0.90
C ILE A 110 4.40 5.04 -1.06
N TYR A 111 4.65 4.22 -2.06
CA TYR A 111 5.99 3.75 -2.41
C TYR A 111 6.62 4.74 -3.40
N ILE A 112 7.73 5.34 -2.99
CA ILE A 112 8.45 6.36 -3.74
C ILE A 112 9.85 5.83 -4.02
N LYS A 113 10.21 5.72 -5.30
CA LYS A 113 11.56 5.34 -5.69
C LYS A 113 12.42 6.58 -5.90
N ILE A 114 13.45 6.76 -5.08
CA ILE A 114 14.41 7.86 -5.16
C ILE A 114 15.77 7.27 -5.49
N GLN A 115 16.14 7.28 -6.78
CA GLN A 115 17.31 6.56 -7.29
C GLN A 115 17.32 5.09 -6.84
N SER A 116 18.22 4.72 -5.92
CA SER A 116 18.38 3.39 -5.36
C SER A 116 17.56 3.14 -4.08
N PHE A 117 16.90 4.16 -3.53
CA PHE A 117 16.12 4.04 -2.31
C PHE A 117 14.65 3.80 -2.60
N LEU A 118 14.04 2.95 -1.78
CA LEU A 118 12.60 2.84 -1.65
C LEU A 118 12.20 3.58 -0.37
N VAL A 119 11.48 4.68 -0.54
CA VAL A 119 10.85 5.41 0.56
C VAL A 119 9.39 4.97 0.63
N VAL A 120 8.94 4.60 1.82
CA VAL A 120 7.55 4.21 2.08
C VAL A 120 6.93 5.27 2.96
N VAL A 121 6.05 6.11 2.40
CA VAL A 121 5.27 7.07 3.20
C VAL A 121 4.11 6.31 3.81
N SER A 122 4.16 6.16 5.13
CA SER A 122 3.15 5.45 5.89
C SER A 122 2.17 6.34 6.61
N ASN A 123 2.38 7.64 6.73
CA ASN A 123 1.35 8.55 7.21
C ASN A 123 1.55 9.96 6.66
N ILE A 124 0.46 10.63 6.33
CA ILE A 124 0.48 12.04 5.92
C ILE A 124 -0.09 12.88 7.05
N GLY A 125 0.80 13.56 7.77
CA GLY A 125 0.46 14.61 8.72
C GLY A 125 0.30 15.94 7.99
N TYR A 126 -0.67 16.75 8.42
CA TYR A 126 -1.02 18.00 7.76
C TYR A 126 -0.60 19.21 8.62
N SER A 127 -0.08 20.25 7.98
CA SER A 127 0.13 21.58 8.58
C SER A 127 -0.18 22.64 7.54
N LYS A 128 -1.29 23.39 7.69
CA LYS A 128 -1.83 24.39 6.75
C LYS A 128 -1.77 23.97 5.25
N ASN A 129 -0.60 23.95 4.62
CA ASN A 129 -0.36 23.54 3.23
C ASN A 129 0.85 22.58 3.01
N ASN A 130 1.47 22.05 4.08
CA ASN A 130 2.70 21.25 4.03
C ASN A 130 2.57 19.96 4.86
N ALA A 131 3.55 19.07 4.70
CA ALA A 131 3.75 17.96 5.62
C ALA A 131 3.95 18.51 7.05
N GLY A 132 3.18 17.96 7.99
CA GLY A 132 3.08 18.46 9.35
C GLY A 132 3.10 17.35 10.38
N ASN A 133 2.67 17.69 11.59
CA ASN A 133 2.61 16.76 12.71
C ASN A 133 1.88 15.47 12.34
N GLY A 134 2.52 14.32 12.61
CA GLY A 134 2.03 12.99 12.27
C GLY A 134 2.59 12.42 10.97
N PHE A 135 3.26 13.21 10.12
CA PHE A 135 3.87 12.69 8.90
C PHE A 135 4.89 11.61 9.25
N THR A 136 4.79 10.45 8.60
CA THR A 136 5.67 9.30 8.84
C THR A 136 6.06 8.67 7.52
N SER A 137 7.35 8.40 7.35
CA SER A 137 7.87 7.60 6.26
C SER A 137 9.03 6.74 6.72
N SER A 138 9.43 5.79 5.89
CA SER A 138 10.57 4.92 6.19
C SER A 138 11.44 4.69 4.96
N ILE A 139 12.70 4.40 5.21
CA ILE A 139 13.71 4.16 4.19
C ILE A 139 14.69 3.09 4.66
N LEU A 140 15.02 2.17 3.77
CA LEU A 140 16.10 1.20 3.98
C LEU A 140 17.40 1.79 3.41
N THR A 141 18.40 1.97 4.27
CA THR A 141 19.71 2.52 3.88
C THR A 141 20.83 1.91 4.72
N LYS A 142 22.07 2.30 4.46
CA LYS A 142 23.21 1.86 5.27
C LYS A 142 23.53 2.87 6.37
N PHE A 143 23.58 2.41 7.62
CA PHE A 143 24.12 3.15 8.75
C PHE A 143 25.23 2.31 9.40
N GLN A 144 26.37 2.92 9.69
CA GLN A 144 27.54 2.22 10.27
C GLN A 144 27.90 0.92 9.52
N LYS A 145 27.85 0.95 8.19
CA LYS A 145 28.10 -0.18 7.27
C LYS A 145 27.11 -1.36 7.35
N LYS A 146 26.05 -1.27 8.16
CA LYS A 146 24.95 -2.25 8.21
C LYS A 146 23.73 -1.74 7.47
N HIS A 147 22.91 -2.64 6.93
CA HIS A 147 21.59 -2.27 6.42
C HIS A 147 20.68 -1.98 7.60
N SER A 148 20.03 -0.82 7.56
CA SER A 148 19.29 -0.26 8.67
C SER A 148 17.96 0.28 8.17
N PHE A 149 16.93 0.07 8.98
CA PHE A 149 15.63 0.69 8.77
C PHE A 149 15.63 2.06 9.45
N VAL A 150 15.35 3.10 8.68
CA VAL A 150 15.26 4.46 9.21
C VAL A 150 13.80 4.89 9.16
N LEU A 151 13.21 5.10 10.34
CA LEU A 151 11.90 5.71 10.51
C LEU A 151 12.06 7.22 10.55
N GLN A 152 11.27 7.93 9.75
CA GLN A 152 11.29 9.37 9.59
C GLN A 152 9.93 9.91 10.05
N GLN A 153 9.92 10.86 10.98
CA GLN A 153 8.68 11.40 11.54
C GLN A 153 8.73 12.91 11.65
N ILE A 154 7.58 13.56 11.50
CA ILE A 154 7.37 14.95 11.92
C ILE A 154 6.44 14.92 13.12
N LYS A 155 6.95 15.31 14.29
CA LYS A 155 6.18 15.37 15.53
C LYS A 155 6.40 16.71 16.21
N ASN A 156 5.33 17.45 16.48
CA ASN A 156 5.37 18.76 17.16
C ASN A 156 6.39 19.74 16.53
N ASN A 157 6.40 19.84 15.20
CA ASN A 157 7.36 20.63 14.40
C ASN A 157 8.83 20.18 14.47
N THR A 158 9.11 19.02 15.07
CA THR A 158 10.43 18.39 15.06
C THR A 158 10.45 17.25 14.05
N CYS A 159 11.47 17.22 13.20
CA CYS A 159 11.79 16.11 12.32
C CYS A 159 12.69 15.13 13.07
N ILE A 160 12.26 13.87 13.16
CA ILE A 160 12.91 12.81 13.92
C ILE A 160 13.33 11.70 12.96
N LEU A 161 14.57 11.26 13.06
CA LEU A 161 15.07 10.03 12.45
C LEU A 161 15.35 9.02 13.56
N ARG A 162 14.73 7.85 13.49
CA ARG A 162 15.07 6.69 14.34
C ARG A 162 15.64 5.60 13.48
N ILE A 163 16.83 5.14 13.84
CA ILE A 163 17.54 4.10 13.11
C ILE A 163 17.41 2.80 13.88
N TYR A 164 16.94 1.78 13.20
CA TYR A 164 16.75 0.45 13.73
C TYR A 164 17.75 -0.53 13.10
N HIS A 165 18.35 -1.34 13.96
CA HIS A 165 18.93 -2.62 13.59
C HIS A 165 18.05 -3.70 14.17
N GLU A 166 17.48 -4.53 13.30
CA GLU A 166 16.44 -5.50 13.69
C GLU A 166 15.31 -4.75 14.42
N SER A 167 15.03 -5.10 15.68
CA SER A 167 13.98 -4.48 16.49
C SER A 167 14.47 -3.37 17.42
N ASN A 168 15.77 -3.05 17.43
CA ASN A 168 16.37 -2.14 18.40
C ASN A 168 16.69 -0.78 17.78
N ILE A 169 16.32 0.30 18.48
CA ILE A 169 16.74 1.66 18.13
C ILE A 169 18.22 1.80 18.48
N VAL A 170 19.06 2.06 17.47
CA VAL A 170 20.51 2.20 17.63
C VAL A 170 20.98 3.66 17.55
N ALA A 171 20.16 4.54 16.99
CA ALA A 171 20.41 5.97 16.96
C ALA A 171 19.11 6.75 16.76
N GLN A 172 19.06 7.97 17.31
CA GLN A 172 18.00 8.93 17.08
C GLN A 172 18.61 10.30 16.79
N PHE A 173 18.06 10.99 15.79
CA PHE A 173 18.44 12.35 15.44
C PHE A 173 17.18 13.22 15.37
N GLU A 174 17.31 14.45 15.81
CA GLU A 174 16.22 15.43 15.81
C GLU A 174 16.73 16.77 15.32
N ASP A 175 15.91 17.44 14.51
CA ASP A 175 16.11 18.79 14.03
C ASP A 175 14.76 19.42 13.62
N GLU A 176 14.76 20.72 13.31
CA GLU A 176 13.55 21.44 12.91
C GLU A 176 13.14 21.13 11.47
N THR A 177 14.08 20.69 10.62
CA THR A 177 13.81 20.43 9.19
C THR A 177 14.27 19.04 8.76
N PRO A 178 13.58 18.43 7.76
CA PRO A 178 14.00 17.15 7.18
C PRO A 178 15.45 17.17 6.68
N THR A 179 15.83 18.25 6.01
CA THR A 179 17.18 18.43 5.46
C THR A 179 18.24 18.45 6.56
N ASN A 180 18.00 19.19 7.64
CA ASN A 180 18.97 19.30 8.73
C ASN A 180 19.09 18.00 9.53
N VAL A 181 17.99 17.31 9.84
CA VAL A 181 18.05 16.04 10.60
C VAL A 181 18.83 14.97 9.83
N TRP A 182 18.67 14.91 8.50
CA TRP A 182 19.48 14.04 7.64
C TRP A 182 20.95 14.45 7.61
N LYS A 183 21.26 15.74 7.46
CA LYS A 183 22.65 16.24 7.55
C LYS A 183 23.30 15.88 8.89
N LYS A 184 22.56 16.03 10.00
CA LYS A 184 22.99 15.72 11.37
C LYS A 184 23.26 14.23 11.58
N SER A 185 22.44 13.35 10.98
CA SER A 185 22.69 11.90 11.00
C SER A 185 23.99 11.50 10.31
N GLY A 186 24.45 12.32 9.37
CA GLY A 186 25.61 12.07 8.54
C GLY A 186 25.43 10.99 7.47
N ILE A 187 24.22 10.47 7.29
CA ILE A 187 23.85 9.45 6.32
C ILE A 187 23.40 10.11 5.02
N ASN A 188 23.72 9.51 3.87
CA ASN A 188 23.16 9.92 2.58
C ASN A 188 23.28 11.43 2.28
N LYS A 189 24.34 12.10 2.78
CA LYS A 189 24.53 13.56 2.73
C LYS A 189 24.39 14.23 1.35
N LYS A 190 24.49 13.44 0.28
CA LYS A 190 24.32 13.90 -1.11
C LYS A 190 22.87 14.15 -1.51
N PHE A 191 21.89 13.70 -0.71
CA PHE A 191 20.47 13.88 -0.97
C PHE A 191 19.90 14.97 -0.07
N ASP A 192 18.90 15.68 -0.57
CA ASP A 192 18.10 16.54 0.28
C ASP A 192 17.21 15.68 1.20
N GLY A 193 17.20 16.00 2.49
CA GLY A 193 16.38 15.30 3.47
C GLY A 193 14.89 15.44 3.19
N ILE A 194 14.44 16.52 2.56
CA ILE A 194 13.03 16.67 2.17
C ILE A 194 12.60 15.63 1.13
N ASP A 195 13.50 15.30 0.21
CA ASP A 195 13.29 14.24 -0.78
C ASP A 195 13.33 12.87 -0.10
N LEU A 196 14.30 12.62 0.79
CA LEU A 196 14.39 11.36 1.53
C LEU A 196 13.16 11.08 2.40
N PHE A 197 12.52 12.11 2.94
CA PHE A 197 11.24 11.98 3.63
C PHE A 197 10.09 11.59 2.69
N GLY A 198 10.24 11.80 1.37
CA GLY A 198 9.21 11.58 0.36
C GLY A 198 8.21 12.74 0.21
N ILE A 199 8.44 13.87 0.87
CA ILE A 199 7.48 14.98 0.94
C ILE A 199 7.27 15.64 -0.42
N THR A 200 8.34 15.82 -1.20
CA THR A 200 8.32 16.48 -2.50
C THR A 200 7.68 15.65 -3.61
N HIS A 201 7.41 14.36 -3.37
CA HIS A 201 6.83 13.49 -4.38
C HIS A 201 5.42 13.94 -4.78
N SER A 202 5.13 13.92 -6.08
CA SER A 202 3.87 14.44 -6.64
C SER A 202 2.63 13.83 -5.99
N SER A 203 2.61 12.50 -5.77
CA SER A 203 1.48 11.85 -5.09
C SER A 203 1.26 12.37 -3.66
N VAL A 204 2.33 12.67 -2.92
CA VAL A 204 2.25 13.19 -1.54
C VAL A 204 1.79 14.65 -1.58
N GLN A 205 2.35 15.45 -2.49
CA GLN A 205 1.95 16.84 -2.68
C GLN A 205 0.47 16.99 -3.06
N THR A 206 -0.04 16.14 -3.96
CA THR A 206 -1.46 16.14 -4.34
C THR A 206 -2.36 15.88 -3.12
N ILE A 207 -1.97 14.96 -2.23
CA ILE A 207 -2.74 14.65 -1.01
C ILE A 207 -2.65 15.79 0.00
N LEU A 208 -1.47 16.40 0.17
CA LEU A 208 -1.30 17.55 1.06
C LEU A 208 -2.13 18.76 0.61
N GLN A 209 -2.25 18.98 -0.70
CA GLN A 209 -3.05 20.07 -1.28
C GLN A 209 -4.55 19.79 -1.26
N ASN A 210 -4.95 18.51 -1.35
CA ASN A 210 -6.35 18.08 -1.35
C ASN A 210 -6.57 17.04 -0.25
N PRO A 211 -6.48 17.43 1.04
CA PRO A 211 -6.65 16.51 2.14
C PRO A 211 -8.05 15.86 2.09
N PRO A 212 -8.16 14.54 2.29
CA PRO A 212 -9.46 13.87 2.32
C PRO A 212 -10.33 14.41 3.44
N LYS A 213 -11.62 14.68 3.14
CA LYS A 213 -12.59 15.33 4.04
C LYS A 213 -12.78 14.63 5.39
N ASN A 214 -12.54 13.32 5.43
CA ASN A 214 -12.45 12.57 6.67
C ASN A 214 -10.96 12.39 6.96
N ASN A 215 -10.42 13.19 7.89
CA ASN A 215 -9.02 13.19 8.39
C ASN A 215 -8.57 11.85 9.02
N ILE A 216 -9.01 10.72 8.51
CA ILE A 216 -8.72 9.39 9.00
C ILE A 216 -7.70 8.75 8.04
N LEU A 217 -6.47 9.24 8.14
CA LEU A 217 -5.28 8.40 7.97
C LEU A 217 -4.77 8.11 9.39
N ARG A 218 -5.51 7.28 10.12
CA ARG A 218 -5.04 6.73 11.40
C ARG A 218 -4.24 5.49 11.07
N ILE A 219 -2.93 5.52 11.33
CA ILE A 219 -2.10 4.33 11.22
C ILE A 219 -1.14 4.25 12.38
N CYS A 220 -1.04 3.03 12.88
CA CYS A 220 -0.06 2.59 13.85
C CYS A 220 1.36 2.95 13.39
N THR A 221 2.01 3.83 14.14
CA THR A 221 3.46 3.93 14.21
C THR A 221 4.08 2.54 14.48
N VAL A 222 5.35 2.33 14.16
CA VAL A 222 6.06 1.06 14.43
C VAL A 222 5.90 0.64 15.91
N ASP A 223 5.85 1.62 16.81
CA ASP A 223 5.63 1.43 18.25
C ASP A 223 4.20 0.95 18.59
N GLU A 224 3.22 1.21 17.71
CA GLU A 224 1.81 0.83 17.85
C GLU A 224 1.46 -0.50 17.15
N TRP A 225 2.40 -1.14 16.45
CA TRP A 225 2.21 -2.50 15.92
C TRP A 225 2.08 -3.55 17.02
N ASN A 226 2.54 -3.25 18.23
CA ASN A 226 2.31 -4.10 19.41
C ASN A 226 1.12 -3.63 20.26
N ASN A 227 0.44 -2.53 19.86
CA ASN A 227 -0.72 -2.04 20.58
C ASN A 227 -1.96 -2.80 20.13
N PHE A 228 -2.28 -3.84 20.89
CA PHE A 228 -3.41 -4.73 20.65
C PHE A 228 -4.74 -3.97 20.51
N GLU A 229 -4.98 -2.91 21.27
CA GLU A 229 -6.25 -2.16 21.18
C GLU A 229 -6.39 -1.41 19.85
N ILE A 230 -5.31 -0.80 19.35
CA ILE A 230 -5.33 -0.07 18.07
C ILE A 230 -5.44 -1.08 16.91
N LEU A 231 -4.68 -2.17 16.98
CA LEU A 231 -4.78 -3.25 16.01
C LEU A 231 -6.17 -3.89 16.01
N GLN A 232 -6.76 -4.13 17.18
CA GLN A 232 -8.10 -4.69 17.32
C GLN A 232 -9.16 -3.72 16.79
N GLN A 233 -9.03 -2.40 16.99
CA GLN A 233 -9.94 -1.43 16.40
C GLN A 233 -9.86 -1.41 14.87
N ALA A 234 -8.65 -1.47 14.31
CA ALA A 234 -8.47 -1.61 12.87
C ALA A 234 -9.08 -2.94 12.37
N PHE A 235 -8.74 -4.05 13.02
CA PHE A 235 -9.21 -5.39 12.69
C PHE A 235 -10.75 -5.52 12.78
N ASP A 236 -11.36 -5.09 13.88
CA ASP A 236 -12.80 -5.12 14.10
C ASP A 236 -13.55 -4.26 13.09
N ARG A 237 -13.02 -3.08 12.77
CA ARG A 237 -13.62 -2.19 11.77
C ARG A 237 -13.63 -2.85 10.39
N HIS A 238 -12.57 -3.56 10.03
CA HIS A 238 -12.47 -4.20 8.71
C HIS A 238 -13.24 -5.53 8.64
N ILE A 239 -13.26 -6.34 9.69
CA ILE A 239 -13.93 -7.65 9.71
C ILE A 239 -15.43 -7.56 10.04
N LYS A 240 -15.87 -6.71 10.99
CA LYS A 240 -17.30 -6.63 11.38
C LYS A 240 -18.18 -5.99 10.31
N LEU A 241 -17.67 -5.03 9.55
CA LEU A 241 -18.40 -4.42 8.42
C LEU A 241 -18.68 -5.43 7.28
N GLU A 242 -17.81 -6.42 7.07
CA GLU A 242 -18.07 -7.50 6.12
C GLU A 242 -19.12 -8.50 6.63
N LYS A 243 -19.18 -8.75 7.94
CA LYS A 243 -20.23 -9.60 8.55
C LYS A 243 -21.61 -8.93 8.56
N LEU A 244 -21.68 -7.60 8.61
CA LEU A 244 -22.95 -6.84 8.64
C LEU A 244 -23.58 -6.61 7.26
N LYS A 245 -22.87 -6.86 6.15
CA LYS A 245 -23.44 -6.76 4.78
C LYS A 245 -24.05 -8.06 4.25
N LYS A 246 -24.17 -9.11 5.07
CA LYS A 246 -25.00 -10.28 4.77
C LYS A 246 -26.21 -10.32 5.70
N ARG A 247 -27.28 -9.62 5.32
CA ARG A 247 -28.68 -10.07 5.45
C ARG A 247 -29.64 -9.07 4.81
N HIS A 248 -30.53 -9.63 3.99
CA HIS A 248 -31.70 -9.06 3.30
C HIS A 248 -31.32 -8.39 1.97
N TYR A 249 -31.58 -8.98 0.80
CA TYR A 249 -32.64 -9.91 0.38
C TYR A 249 -32.12 -11.13 -0.35
#